data_AF-A0A1G8CFI0-F1
#
_entry.id   AF-A0A1G8CFI0-F1
#
_cell.length_a   1.000
_cell.length_b   1.000
_cell.length_c   1.000
_cell.angle_alpha   90.00
_cell.angle_beta   90.00
_cell.angle_gamma   90.00
#
_symmetry.space_group_name_H-M   'P 1'
#
loop_
_entity.id
_entity.type
_entity.pdbx_description
1 polymer ?
#
loop_
_entity_poly.entity_id
_entity_poly.type
_entity_poly.pdbx_seq_one_letter_code
_entity_poly.pdbx_strand_id
1 'polypeptide(L)'
;MSFCAREADRLIAEEPEKYSELIAKVTGIEAEVAYLFHGPLGLQTRDVTWKPEYRQAVATSIRTLKLLKRADTDLDINQFVTDKHIRAALSQAGRDYDAELKNYGHLPLRANDAVTGAPISDFGRVAQIWMKDEPKVHHYGSPENALSALAALEKEGKAVRVVYAQDRESSIKLFANQACFVRSPKGQFSAFLLKEGAERWSKAHGGAVVDYAGARDSLVASR
;
A
#
# COMPACT_ATOMS: atom_id res chain seq x y z
N MET A 1 21.99 16.82 2.94
CA MET A 1 20.77 16.28 2.29
C MET A 1 20.34 14.92 2.85
N SER A 2 21.23 13.94 3.05
CA SER A 2 20.85 12.59 3.52
C SER A 2 20.13 12.53 4.89
N PHE A 3 20.36 13.51 5.77
CA PHE A 3 19.66 13.59 7.06
C PHE A 3 18.16 13.92 6.90
N CYS A 4 17.78 14.76 5.94
CA CYS A 4 16.39 15.18 5.74
C CYS A 4 15.52 14.09 5.10
N ALA A 5 16.08 13.32 4.14
CA ALA A 5 15.34 12.23 3.49
C ALA A 5 14.99 11.11 4.49
N ARG A 6 15.97 10.71 5.31
CA ARG A 6 15.77 9.71 6.37
C ARG A 6 14.69 10.13 7.37
N GLU A 7 14.76 11.38 7.83
CA GLU A 7 13.79 11.88 8.81
C GLU A 7 12.38 11.90 8.22
N ALA A 8 12.23 12.27 6.95
CA ALA A 8 10.95 12.20 6.26
C ALA A 8 10.39 10.76 6.19
N ASP A 9 11.25 9.76 5.93
CA ASP A 9 10.81 8.36 5.85
C ASP A 9 10.38 7.82 7.23
N ARG A 10 11.10 8.17 8.31
CA ARG A 10 10.70 7.83 9.69
C ARG A 10 9.34 8.45 10.05
N LEU A 11 9.18 9.73 9.74
CA LEU A 11 7.98 10.50 10.03
C LEU A 11 6.74 9.94 9.31
N ILE A 12 6.87 9.55 8.03
CA ILE A 12 5.80 8.87 7.30
C ILE A 12 5.47 7.51 7.92
N ALA A 13 6.48 6.75 8.37
CA ALA A 13 6.25 5.45 8.99
C ALA A 13 5.48 5.56 10.33
N GLU A 14 5.73 6.61 11.10
CA GLU A 14 5.10 6.84 12.41
C GLU A 14 3.73 7.53 12.32
N GLU A 15 3.57 8.48 11.39
CA GLU A 15 2.35 9.27 11.23
C GLU A 15 1.84 9.26 9.76
N PRO A 16 1.54 8.08 9.17
CA PRO A 16 1.30 7.96 7.74
C PRO A 16 0.11 8.80 7.25
N GLU A 17 -0.98 8.91 8.02
CA GLU A 17 -2.14 9.72 7.64
C GLU A 17 -1.79 11.22 7.57
N LYS A 18 -1.11 11.74 8.60
CA LYS A 18 -0.70 13.14 8.68
C LYS A 18 0.20 13.53 7.51
N TYR A 19 1.18 12.69 7.19
CA TYR A 19 2.09 12.98 6.08
C TYR A 19 1.44 12.74 4.71
N SER A 20 0.45 11.86 4.59
CA SER A 20 -0.37 11.76 3.39
C SER A 20 -1.20 13.04 3.15
N GLU A 21 -1.79 13.62 4.20
CA GLU A 21 -2.49 14.90 4.10
C GLU A 21 -1.54 16.06 3.77
N LEU A 22 -0.32 16.05 4.33
CA LEU A 22 0.70 17.03 3.98
C LEU A 22 1.12 16.91 2.51
N ILE A 23 1.35 15.69 2.01
CA ILE A 23 1.63 15.43 0.60
C ILE A 23 0.49 16.01 -0.23
N ALA A 24 -0.76 15.73 0.12
CA ALA A 24 -1.91 16.24 -0.61
C ALA A 24 -1.99 17.76 -0.67
N LYS A 25 -1.73 18.42 0.47
CA LYS A 25 -1.68 19.88 0.53
C LYS A 25 -0.62 20.48 -0.40
N VAL A 26 0.53 19.82 -0.54
CA VAL A 26 1.69 20.34 -1.29
C VAL A 26 1.62 19.99 -2.78
N THR A 27 1.15 18.80 -3.12
CA THR A 27 1.20 18.26 -4.50
C THR A 27 -0.15 18.29 -5.20
N GLY A 28 -1.24 18.40 -4.46
CA GLY A 28 -2.60 18.22 -4.97
C GLY A 28 -3.02 16.75 -5.18
N ILE A 29 -2.13 15.78 -4.92
CA ILE A 29 -2.47 14.35 -4.96
C ILE A 29 -3.28 14.00 -3.72
N GLU A 30 -4.44 13.40 -3.90
CA GLU A 30 -5.35 13.01 -2.83
C GLU A 30 -4.63 12.22 -1.71
N ALA A 31 -4.93 12.55 -0.45
CA ALA A 31 -4.26 11.93 0.70
C ALA A 31 -4.48 10.41 0.73
N GLU A 32 -5.62 9.97 0.20
CA GLU A 32 -6.04 8.60 0.06
C GLU A 32 -5.14 7.83 -0.91
N VAL A 33 -4.70 8.50 -1.98
CA VAL A 33 -3.72 7.97 -2.94
C VAL A 33 -2.34 7.95 -2.29
N ALA A 34 -1.92 9.04 -1.65
CA ALA A 34 -0.62 9.08 -0.96
C ALA A 34 -0.51 7.96 0.11
N TYR A 35 -1.58 7.72 0.88
CA TYR A 35 -1.64 6.64 1.88
C TYR A 35 -1.70 5.25 1.24
N LEU A 36 -2.35 5.10 0.08
CA LEU A 36 -2.38 3.85 -0.67
C LEU A 36 -0.97 3.40 -1.08
N PHE A 37 -0.15 4.34 -1.52
CA PHE A 37 1.22 4.08 -1.94
C PHE A 37 2.20 3.99 -0.76
N HIS A 38 2.15 4.89 0.20
CA HIS A 38 3.22 5.05 1.21
C HIS A 38 2.84 4.63 2.63
N GLY A 39 1.55 4.39 2.92
CA GLY A 39 1.11 3.94 4.24
C GLY A 39 1.44 2.47 4.52
N PRO A 40 1.09 1.95 5.71
CA PRO A 40 1.32 0.54 6.06
C PRO A 40 0.68 -0.41 5.05
N LEU A 41 1.41 -1.43 4.60
CA LEU A 41 1.03 -2.34 3.50
C LEU A 41 0.82 -1.64 2.14
N GLY A 42 1.32 -0.42 1.99
CA GLY A 42 1.26 0.34 0.75
C GLY A 42 2.18 -0.19 -0.34
N LEU A 43 1.88 0.16 -1.59
CA LEU A 43 2.57 -0.36 -2.77
C LEU A 43 4.05 0.03 -2.83
N GLN A 44 4.39 1.27 -2.46
CA GLN A 44 5.74 1.79 -2.56
C GLN A 44 6.49 1.67 -1.23
N THR A 45 7.71 1.15 -1.32
CA THR A 45 8.67 1.25 -0.22
C THR A 45 9.36 2.62 -0.28
N ARG A 46 9.75 3.13 0.88
CA ARG A 46 10.58 4.35 1.00
C ARG A 46 12.04 3.97 1.27
N ASP A 47 12.50 2.93 0.58
CA ASP A 47 13.86 2.43 0.71
C ASP A 47 14.83 3.39 0.02
N VAL A 48 15.90 3.75 0.72
CA VAL A 48 16.94 4.68 0.23
C VAL A 48 18.11 3.97 -0.45
N THR A 49 18.15 2.63 -0.43
CA THR A 49 19.25 1.84 -0.96
C THR A 49 19.23 1.75 -2.48
N TRP A 50 20.42 1.76 -3.10
CA TRP A 50 20.56 1.59 -4.54
C TRP A 50 20.49 0.11 -4.91
N LYS A 51 19.26 -0.41 -5.00
CA LYS A 51 18.97 -1.77 -5.47
C LYS A 51 19.60 -2.03 -6.85
N PRO A 52 20.02 -3.27 -7.16
CA PRO A 52 20.58 -3.60 -8.47
C PRO A 52 19.65 -3.21 -9.64
N GLU A 53 18.34 -3.37 -9.46
CA GLU A 53 17.33 -3.04 -10.46
C GLU A 53 17.28 -1.53 -10.74
N TYR A 54 17.47 -0.69 -9.72
CA TYR A 54 17.51 0.77 -9.90
C TYR A 54 18.76 1.22 -10.65
N ARG A 55 19.91 0.60 -10.37
CA ARG A 55 21.15 0.85 -11.15
C ARG A 55 20.97 0.43 -12.61
N GLN A 56 20.36 -0.73 -12.84
CA GLN A 56 20.07 -1.22 -14.19
C GLN A 56 19.07 -0.31 -14.93
N ALA A 57 18.04 0.18 -14.23
CA ALA A 57 17.05 1.09 -14.79
C ALA A 57 17.69 2.39 -15.26
N VAL A 58 18.51 3.03 -14.41
CA VAL A 58 19.25 4.26 -14.78
C VAL A 58 20.20 4.01 -15.95
N ALA A 59 20.95 2.90 -15.94
CA ALA A 59 21.82 2.54 -17.06
C ALA A 59 21.03 2.37 -18.37
N THR A 60 19.82 1.81 -18.28
CA THR A 60 18.91 1.65 -19.43
C THR A 60 18.40 3.00 -19.91
N SER A 61 17.98 3.90 -19.01
CA SER A 61 17.57 5.26 -19.37
C SER A 61 18.68 6.02 -20.11
N ILE A 62 19.94 5.92 -19.66
CA ILE A 62 21.10 6.53 -20.35
C ILE A 62 21.25 5.99 -21.77
N ARG A 63 21.20 4.65 -21.94
CA ARG A 63 21.28 4.02 -23.27
C ARG A 63 20.14 4.46 -24.18
N THR A 64 18.92 4.55 -23.65
CA THR A 64 17.75 5.02 -24.41
C THR A 64 17.93 6.47 -24.85
N LEU A 65 18.41 7.36 -23.98
CA LEU A 65 18.67 8.76 -24.36
C LEU A 65 19.72 8.87 -25.47
N LYS A 66 20.77 8.04 -25.43
CA LYS A 66 21.78 7.96 -26.50
C LYS A 66 21.16 7.46 -27.81
N LEU A 67 20.35 6.40 -27.76
CA LEU A 67 19.64 5.86 -28.93
C LEU A 67 18.72 6.91 -29.58
N LEU A 68 18.03 7.69 -28.75
CA LEU A 68 17.14 8.77 -29.19
C LEU A 68 17.88 10.05 -29.63
N LYS A 69 19.22 10.05 -29.63
CA LYS A 69 20.07 11.23 -29.93
C LYS A 69 19.70 12.44 -29.06
N ARG A 70 19.37 12.19 -27.78
CA ARG A 70 19.09 13.20 -26.75
C ARG A 70 20.27 13.40 -25.79
N ALA A 71 21.31 12.58 -25.92
CA ALA A 71 22.57 12.71 -25.22
C ALA A 71 23.69 12.22 -26.15
N ASP A 72 24.75 13.04 -26.29
CA ASP A 72 25.86 12.77 -27.22
C ASP A 72 27.12 12.25 -26.50
N THR A 73 27.01 11.95 -25.20
CA THR A 73 28.14 11.53 -24.37
C THR A 73 27.89 10.16 -23.76
N ASP A 74 28.95 9.35 -23.69
CA ASP A 74 28.97 8.13 -22.89
C ASP A 74 29.04 8.49 -21.41
N LEU A 75 27.91 8.40 -20.72
CA LEU A 75 27.83 8.60 -19.27
C LEU A 75 28.14 7.30 -18.53
N ASP A 76 29.21 7.31 -17.73
CA ASP A 76 29.51 6.22 -16.80
C ASP A 76 28.67 6.38 -15.53
N ILE A 77 27.68 5.51 -15.37
CA ILE A 77 26.78 5.50 -14.20
C ILE A 77 27.55 5.44 -12.87
N ASN A 78 28.71 4.78 -12.82
CA ASN A 78 29.44 4.58 -11.58
C ASN A 78 30.08 5.87 -11.06
N GLN A 79 30.27 6.87 -11.92
CA GLN A 79 30.74 8.19 -11.51
C GLN A 79 29.63 9.03 -10.85
N PHE A 80 28.36 8.77 -11.19
CA PHE A 80 27.22 9.56 -10.71
C PHE A 80 26.42 8.85 -9.61
N VAL A 81 26.36 7.52 -9.62
CA VAL A 81 25.57 6.71 -8.68
C VAL A 81 26.45 6.09 -7.62
N THR A 82 26.56 6.77 -6.49
CA THR A 82 27.28 6.30 -5.29
C THR A 82 26.34 6.06 -4.12
N ASP A 83 26.56 4.96 -3.39
CA ASP A 83 25.87 4.65 -2.13
C ASP A 83 26.67 5.09 -0.90
N LYS A 84 27.89 5.63 -1.08
CA LYS A 84 28.81 6.04 0.01
C LYS A 84 28.14 6.92 1.06
N HIS A 85 27.39 7.92 0.63
CA HIS A 85 26.72 8.86 1.54
C HIS A 85 25.50 8.24 2.25
N ILE A 86 24.81 7.31 1.59
CA ILE A 86 23.69 6.58 2.17
C ILE A 86 24.21 5.61 3.23
N ARG A 87 25.26 4.85 2.90
CA ARG A 87 25.97 3.97 3.85
C ARG A 87 26.44 4.70 5.10
N ALA A 88 27.09 5.86 4.93
CA ALA A 88 27.54 6.68 6.05
C ALA A 88 26.37 7.15 6.93
N ALA A 89 25.27 7.59 6.31
CA ALA A 89 24.07 8.06 7.04
C ALA A 89 23.35 6.92 7.79
N LEU A 90 23.26 5.73 7.19
CA LEU A 90 22.66 4.55 7.85
C LEU A 90 23.53 4.06 9.01
N SER A 91 24.86 4.00 8.83
CA SER A 91 25.79 3.61 9.88
C SER A 91 25.72 4.55 11.11
N GLN A 92 25.65 5.87 10.89
CA GLN A 92 25.45 6.85 11.97
C GLN A 92 24.10 6.68 12.70
N ALA A 93 23.12 6.05 12.05
CA ALA A 93 21.81 5.75 12.62
C ALA A 93 21.72 4.33 13.22
N GLY A 94 22.83 3.58 13.27
CA GLY A 94 22.85 2.19 13.75
C GLY A 94 22.11 1.22 12.83
N ARG A 95 21.96 1.55 11.54
CA ARG A 95 21.31 0.71 10.54
C ARG A 95 22.32 0.13 9.55
N ASP A 96 21.98 -1.03 9.01
CA ASP A 96 22.82 -1.80 8.11
C ASP A 96 22.34 -1.67 6.66
N TYR A 97 23.13 -0.97 5.83
CA TYR A 97 22.84 -0.79 4.41
C TYR A 97 22.73 -2.12 3.67
N ASP A 98 23.58 -3.10 3.95
CA ASP A 98 23.63 -4.34 3.19
C ASP A 98 22.47 -5.28 3.58
N ALA A 99 21.97 -5.17 4.81
CA ALA A 99 20.71 -5.78 5.22
C ALA A 99 19.51 -5.10 4.55
N GLU A 100 19.48 -3.76 4.55
CA GLU A 100 18.41 -3.00 3.88
C GLU A 100 18.38 -3.21 2.38
N LEU A 101 19.54 -3.30 1.73
CA LEU A 101 19.67 -3.55 0.30
C LEU A 101 18.93 -4.83 -0.12
N LYS A 102 18.85 -5.83 0.78
CA LYS A 102 18.14 -7.09 0.56
C LYS A 102 16.67 -7.06 0.97
N ASN A 103 16.22 -6.00 1.64
CA ASN A 103 14.83 -5.86 2.06
C ASN A 103 13.98 -5.24 0.94
N TYR A 104 12.91 -5.93 0.56
CA TYR A 104 11.90 -5.46 -0.40
C TYR A 104 10.51 -5.39 0.24
N GLY A 105 10.42 -5.54 1.56
CA GLY A 105 9.16 -5.58 2.30
C GLY A 105 8.45 -4.24 2.34
N HIS A 106 7.11 -4.30 2.41
CA HIS A 106 6.26 -3.15 2.65
C HIS A 106 6.45 -2.58 4.06
N LEU A 107 6.02 -1.34 4.26
CA LEU A 107 5.90 -0.78 5.61
C LEU A 107 4.94 -1.66 6.44
N PRO A 108 5.35 -2.18 7.61
CA PRO A 108 4.55 -3.13 8.36
C PRO A 108 3.32 -2.45 8.97
N LEU A 109 2.20 -3.16 9.00
CA LEU A 109 1.03 -2.78 9.79
C LEU A 109 1.14 -3.38 11.19
N ARG A 110 1.08 -2.54 12.22
CA ARG A 110 0.96 -2.94 13.62
C ARG A 110 -0.37 -2.41 14.15
N ALA A 111 -1.40 -3.23 14.06
CA ALA A 111 -2.75 -2.84 14.42
C ALA A 111 -3.55 -4.01 14.96
N ASN A 112 -4.60 -3.65 15.71
CA ASN A 112 -5.66 -4.57 16.09
C ASN A 112 -6.86 -4.33 15.19
N ASP A 113 -7.66 -5.36 14.97
CA ASP A 113 -8.93 -5.26 14.28
C ASP A 113 -9.90 -4.40 15.10
N ALA A 114 -10.49 -3.39 14.47
CA ALA A 114 -11.30 -2.36 15.13
C ALA A 114 -12.63 -2.90 15.69
N VAL A 115 -13.08 -4.09 15.27
CA VAL A 115 -14.32 -4.72 15.77
C VAL A 115 -14.01 -5.70 16.89
N THR A 116 -13.03 -6.57 16.68
CA THR A 116 -12.73 -7.70 17.58
C THR A 116 -11.65 -7.39 18.61
N GLY A 117 -10.84 -6.36 18.39
CA GLY A 117 -9.68 -6.00 19.22
C GLY A 117 -8.49 -6.96 19.07
N ALA A 118 -8.59 -8.00 18.25
CA ALA A 118 -7.53 -8.98 18.07
C ALA A 118 -6.37 -8.41 17.23
N PRO A 119 -5.10 -8.79 17.50
CA PRO A 119 -3.98 -8.42 16.65
C PRO A 119 -4.15 -8.92 15.21
N ILE A 120 -3.86 -8.06 14.24
CA ILE A 120 -3.88 -8.43 12.82
C ILE A 120 -2.53 -9.06 12.45
N SER A 121 -2.56 -10.33 12.05
CA SER A 121 -1.39 -11.09 11.60
C SER A 121 -1.50 -11.62 10.17
N ASP A 122 -2.71 -11.83 9.65
CA ASP A 122 -2.97 -12.14 8.24
C ASP A 122 -3.26 -10.86 7.47
N PHE A 123 -2.27 -10.40 6.69
CA PHE A 123 -2.39 -9.17 5.90
C PHE A 123 -3.10 -9.37 4.55
N GLY A 124 -3.25 -10.61 4.08
CA GLY A 124 -3.84 -10.92 2.76
C GLY A 124 -5.36 -10.69 2.70
N ARG A 125 -5.97 -10.37 3.84
CA ARG A 125 -7.41 -10.07 3.96
C ARG A 125 -7.66 -8.75 4.68
N VAL A 126 -6.63 -7.96 4.93
CA VAL A 126 -6.80 -6.67 5.61
C VAL A 126 -7.70 -5.77 4.78
N ALA A 127 -8.60 -5.11 5.49
CA ALA A 127 -9.38 -4.00 4.97
C ALA A 127 -9.21 -2.81 5.91
N GLN A 128 -9.33 -1.61 5.37
CA GLN A 128 -9.11 -0.38 6.12
C GLN A 128 -10.17 0.64 5.76
N ILE A 129 -10.63 1.43 6.73
CA ILE A 129 -11.59 2.51 6.50
C ILE A 129 -10.98 3.79 7.06
N TRP A 130 -10.86 4.80 6.23
CA TRP A 130 -10.52 6.14 6.69
C TRP A 130 -11.79 6.99 6.67
N MET A 131 -12.15 7.57 7.81
CA MET A 131 -13.28 8.49 7.92
C MET A 131 -12.86 9.91 7.55
N LYS A 132 -13.79 10.73 7.07
CA LYS A 132 -13.49 12.09 6.58
C LYS A 132 -12.90 13.00 7.66
N ASP A 133 -13.40 12.86 8.88
CA ASP A 133 -13.11 13.74 10.02
C ASP A 133 -12.26 13.06 11.11
N GLU A 134 -11.71 11.88 10.82
CA GLU A 134 -10.85 11.16 11.77
C GLU A 134 -9.38 11.18 11.31
N PRO A 135 -8.43 11.39 12.24
CA PRO A 135 -7.02 11.52 11.90
C PRO A 135 -6.35 10.17 11.60
N LYS A 136 -7.03 9.05 11.87
CA LYS A 136 -6.46 7.71 11.81
C LYS A 136 -7.33 6.77 11.01
N VAL A 137 -6.67 5.85 10.32
CA VAL A 137 -7.33 4.79 9.58
C VAL A 137 -7.76 3.68 10.54
N HIS A 138 -9.01 3.24 10.42
CA HIS A 138 -9.49 2.05 11.12
C HIS A 138 -9.06 0.80 10.37
N HIS A 139 -8.48 -0.16 11.08
CA HIS A 139 -7.95 -1.40 10.50
C HIS A 139 -8.83 -2.58 10.86
N TYR A 140 -9.03 -3.48 9.90
CA TYR A 140 -9.83 -4.68 10.06
C TYR A 140 -9.03 -5.86 9.51
N GLY A 141 -9.02 -6.98 10.26
CA GLY A 141 -8.36 -8.21 9.87
C GLY A 141 -9.08 -8.96 8.75
N SER A 142 -10.29 -8.51 8.36
CA SER A 142 -11.04 -9.09 7.26
C SER A 142 -11.93 -8.06 6.54
N PRO A 143 -12.30 -8.29 5.26
CA PRO A 143 -13.18 -7.37 4.56
C PRO A 143 -14.62 -7.43 5.11
N GLU A 144 -15.11 -8.59 5.57
CA GLU A 144 -16.43 -8.70 6.19
C GLU A 144 -16.58 -7.85 7.46
N ASN A 145 -15.53 -7.75 8.29
CA ASN A 145 -15.53 -6.88 9.47
C ASN A 145 -15.61 -5.41 9.04
N ALA A 146 -14.77 -5.00 8.07
CA ALA A 146 -14.77 -3.64 7.55
C ALA A 146 -16.12 -3.26 6.94
N LEU A 147 -16.67 -4.09 6.04
CA LEU A 147 -17.93 -3.80 5.37
C LEU A 147 -19.12 -3.78 6.35
N SER A 148 -19.10 -4.61 7.39
CA SER A 148 -20.11 -4.56 8.46
C SER A 148 -20.01 -3.28 9.29
N ALA A 149 -18.79 -2.85 9.63
CA ALA A 149 -18.54 -1.60 10.33
C ALA A 149 -18.92 -0.39 9.47
N LEU A 150 -18.58 -0.42 8.18
CA LEU A 150 -18.97 0.59 7.19
C LEU A 150 -20.49 0.80 7.18
N ALA A 151 -21.26 -0.28 7.08
CA ALA A 151 -22.72 -0.20 7.08
C ALA A 151 -23.29 0.38 8.40
N ALA A 152 -22.62 0.16 9.53
CA ALA A 152 -23.01 0.78 10.80
C ALA A 152 -22.68 2.28 10.83
N LEU A 153 -21.47 2.66 10.42
CA LEU A 153 -21.02 4.06 10.35
C LEU A 153 -21.89 4.90 9.41
N GLU A 154 -22.30 4.34 8.28
CA GLU A 154 -23.21 5.02 7.33
C GLU A 154 -24.62 5.19 7.90
N LYS A 155 -25.13 4.21 8.66
CA LYS A 155 -26.42 4.34 9.37
C LYS A 155 -26.37 5.43 10.45
N GLU A 156 -25.21 5.64 11.05
CA GLU A 156 -24.95 6.76 11.97
C GLU A 156 -24.77 8.10 11.25
N GLY A 157 -24.81 8.13 9.91
CA GLY A 157 -24.64 9.34 9.12
C GLY A 157 -23.19 9.84 9.02
N LYS A 158 -22.20 9.01 9.40
CA LYS A 158 -20.78 9.38 9.34
C LYS A 158 -20.26 9.34 7.91
N ALA A 159 -19.44 10.32 7.54
CA ALA A 159 -18.83 10.43 6.22
C ALA A 159 -17.54 9.61 6.14
N VAL A 160 -17.50 8.67 5.20
CA VAL A 160 -16.32 7.85 4.91
C VAL A 160 -15.48 8.57 3.86
N ARG A 161 -14.18 8.68 4.11
CA ARG A 161 -13.22 9.23 3.15
C ARG A 161 -12.90 8.18 2.08
N VAL A 162 -12.52 6.98 2.52
CA VAL A 162 -12.13 5.89 1.63
C VAL A 162 -12.16 4.53 2.34
N VAL A 163 -12.37 3.47 1.57
CA VAL A 163 -12.23 2.09 2.01
C VAL A 163 -11.14 1.42 1.18
N TYR A 164 -10.20 0.76 1.84
CA TYR A 164 -9.15 -0.01 1.21
C TYR A 164 -9.35 -1.50 1.44
N ALA A 165 -8.83 -2.31 0.51
CA ALA A 165 -8.73 -3.75 0.65
C ALA A 165 -7.34 -4.22 0.20
N GLN A 166 -6.88 -5.35 0.72
CA GLN A 166 -5.67 -6.01 0.23
C GLN A 166 -6.02 -7.05 -0.84
N ASP A 167 -5.35 -6.99 -1.99
CA ASP A 167 -5.43 -8.02 -3.01
C ASP A 167 -4.92 -9.36 -2.46
N ARG A 168 -5.72 -10.42 -2.64
CA ARG A 168 -5.50 -11.72 -2.00
C ARG A 168 -4.26 -12.45 -2.52
N GLU A 169 -3.85 -12.22 -3.78
CA GLU A 169 -2.74 -12.94 -4.42
C GLU A 169 -1.44 -12.14 -4.36
N SER A 170 -1.50 -10.87 -4.74
CA SER A 170 -0.35 -9.98 -4.87
C SER A 170 -0.03 -9.18 -3.60
N SER A 171 -0.93 -9.17 -2.61
CA SER A 171 -0.82 -8.30 -1.44
C SER A 171 -0.68 -6.82 -1.80
N ILE A 172 -1.25 -6.37 -2.93
CA ILE A 172 -1.31 -4.95 -3.29
C ILE A 172 -2.50 -4.31 -2.58
N LYS A 173 -2.30 -3.12 -2.00
CA LYS A 173 -3.40 -2.33 -1.43
C LYS A 173 -4.21 -1.66 -2.53
N LEU A 174 -5.52 -1.78 -2.45
CA LEU A 174 -6.50 -1.33 -3.44
C LEU A 174 -7.49 -0.34 -2.82
N PHE A 175 -8.03 0.55 -3.63
CA PHE A 175 -9.32 1.15 -3.33
C PHE A 175 -10.42 0.09 -3.45
N ALA A 176 -11.15 -0.18 -2.38
CA ALA A 176 -12.09 -1.28 -2.32
C ALA A 176 -13.23 -1.15 -3.35
N ASN A 177 -13.63 0.09 -3.69
CA ASN A 177 -14.64 0.36 -4.71
C ASN A 177 -14.17 0.05 -6.15
N GLN A 178 -12.88 -0.19 -6.38
CA GLN A 178 -12.32 -0.60 -7.67
C GLN A 178 -11.95 -2.08 -7.70
N ALA A 179 -12.13 -2.82 -6.60
CA ALA A 179 -11.80 -4.23 -6.50
C ALA A 179 -12.97 -5.14 -6.90
N CYS A 180 -12.63 -6.33 -7.38
CA CYS A 180 -13.54 -7.47 -7.40
C CYS A 180 -13.38 -8.27 -6.11
N PHE A 181 -14.45 -8.90 -5.64
CA PHE A 181 -14.44 -9.73 -4.45
C PHE A 181 -14.90 -11.14 -4.78
N VAL A 182 -14.33 -12.13 -4.12
CA VAL A 182 -14.91 -13.48 -4.06
C VAL A 182 -15.53 -13.67 -2.69
N ARG A 183 -16.85 -13.91 -2.66
CA ARG A 183 -17.57 -14.32 -1.46
C ARG A 183 -17.55 -15.84 -1.37
N SER A 184 -16.88 -16.38 -0.36
CA SER A 184 -16.89 -17.82 -0.12
C SER A 184 -18.28 -18.29 0.34
N PRO A 185 -18.58 -19.60 0.27
CA PRO A 185 -19.82 -20.16 0.81
C PRO A 185 -20.01 -19.90 2.31
N LYS A 186 -18.92 -19.65 3.05
CA LYS A 186 -18.93 -19.31 4.48
C LYS A 186 -19.13 -17.81 4.74
N GLY A 187 -19.36 -17.02 3.70
CA GLY A 187 -19.56 -15.57 3.79
C GLY A 187 -18.27 -14.74 3.93
N GLN A 188 -17.09 -15.36 3.79
CA GLN A 188 -15.82 -14.65 3.85
C GLN A 188 -15.49 -13.99 2.53
N PHE A 189 -14.95 -12.78 2.57
CA PHE A 189 -14.53 -12.07 1.36
C PHE A 189 -13.01 -12.11 1.15
N SER A 190 -12.61 -12.14 -0.11
CA SER A 190 -11.24 -11.90 -0.57
C SER A 190 -11.27 -10.92 -1.73
N ALA A 191 -10.45 -9.88 -1.68
CA ALA A 191 -10.41 -8.84 -2.72
C ALA A 191 -9.38 -9.18 -3.79
N PHE A 192 -9.63 -8.71 -5.00
CA PHE A 192 -8.80 -8.93 -6.18
C PHE A 192 -8.77 -7.65 -7.03
N LEU A 193 -7.56 -7.26 -7.46
CA LEU A 193 -7.33 -6.16 -8.39
C LEU A 193 -7.93 -6.48 -9.76
N LEU A 194 -7.76 -7.72 -10.21
CA LEU A 194 -8.21 -8.18 -11.53
C LEU A 194 -9.37 -9.15 -11.39
N LYS A 195 -10.43 -8.92 -12.17
CA LYS A 195 -11.59 -9.82 -12.26
C LYS A 195 -11.18 -11.25 -12.63
N GLU A 196 -10.26 -11.41 -13.57
CA GLU A 196 -9.73 -12.72 -13.96
C GLU A 196 -9.09 -13.46 -12.78
N GLY A 197 -8.41 -12.74 -11.87
CA GLY A 197 -7.87 -13.30 -10.64
C GLY A 197 -8.97 -13.81 -9.71
N ALA A 198 -10.01 -12.99 -9.50
CA ALA A 198 -11.19 -13.38 -8.73
C ALA A 198 -11.87 -14.63 -9.31
N GLU A 199 -12.05 -14.70 -10.62
CA GLU A 199 -12.66 -15.85 -11.30
C GLU A 199 -11.82 -17.13 -11.17
N ARG A 200 -10.50 -17.03 -11.33
CA ARG A 200 -9.59 -18.16 -11.09
C ARG A 200 -9.66 -18.63 -9.65
N TRP A 201 -9.61 -17.71 -8.70
CA TRP A 201 -9.71 -18.03 -7.27
C TRP A 201 -11.04 -18.71 -6.95
N SER A 202 -12.15 -18.18 -7.47
CA SER A 202 -13.50 -18.72 -7.29
C SER A 202 -13.63 -20.13 -7.87
N LYS A 203 -13.02 -20.41 -9.02
CA LYS A 203 -13.00 -21.77 -9.60
C LYS A 203 -12.21 -22.76 -8.74
N ALA A 204 -11.10 -22.30 -8.14
CA ALA A 204 -10.22 -23.16 -7.34
C ALA A 204 -10.74 -23.39 -5.91
N HIS A 205 -11.38 -22.39 -5.29
CA HIS A 205 -11.76 -22.41 -3.87
C HIS A 205 -13.28 -22.37 -3.63
N GLY A 206 -14.07 -22.27 -4.70
CA GLY A 206 -15.49 -22.00 -4.63
C GLY A 206 -15.82 -20.55 -4.26
N GLY A 207 -17.11 -20.22 -4.29
CA GLY A 207 -17.61 -18.88 -4.00
C GLY A 207 -18.19 -18.19 -5.23
N ALA A 208 -18.65 -16.96 -5.03
CA ALA A 208 -19.20 -16.11 -6.08
C ALA A 208 -18.37 -14.85 -6.23
N VAL A 209 -18.04 -14.51 -7.48
CA VAL A 209 -17.41 -13.24 -7.81
C VAL A 209 -18.47 -12.13 -7.79
N VAL A 210 -18.21 -11.08 -7.02
CA VAL A 210 -19.06 -9.89 -6.89
C VAL A 210 -18.20 -8.64 -6.98
N ASP A 211 -18.79 -7.51 -7.36
CA ASP A 211 -18.14 -6.21 -7.22
C ASP A 211 -18.30 -5.67 -5.78
N TYR A 212 -17.79 -4.47 -5.53
CA TYR A 212 -17.88 -3.84 -4.22
C TYR A 212 -19.32 -3.61 -3.74
N ALA A 213 -20.23 -3.23 -4.64
CA ALA A 213 -21.64 -3.03 -4.29
C ALA A 213 -22.29 -4.37 -3.90
N GLY A 214 -22.10 -5.41 -4.72
CA GLY A 214 -22.58 -6.75 -4.43
C GLY A 214 -22.00 -7.35 -3.14
N ALA A 215 -20.75 -7.02 -2.80
CA ALA A 215 -20.14 -7.42 -1.52
C ALA A 215 -20.81 -6.73 -0.32
N ARG A 216 -21.20 -5.45 -0.45
CA ARG A 216 -21.92 -4.72 0.59
C ARG A 216 -23.35 -5.24 0.76
N ASP A 217 -24.08 -5.40 -0.33
CA ASP A 217 -25.47 -5.87 -0.32
C ASP A 217 -25.58 -7.28 0.26
N SER A 218 -24.57 -8.11 -0.03
CA SER A 218 -24.41 -9.47 0.50
C SER A 218 -24.41 -9.57 2.02
N LEU A 219 -23.96 -8.52 2.73
CA LEU A 219 -23.93 -8.49 4.20
C LEU A 219 -25.26 -8.00 4.80
N VAL A 220 -26.01 -7.21 4.05
CA VAL A 220 -27.35 -6.76 4.47
C VAL A 220 -28.36 -7.89 4.32
N ALA A 221 -28.29 -8.67 3.23
CA ALA A 221 -29.19 -9.80 2.97
C ALA A 221 -28.95 -11.03 3.86
N SER A 222 -27.86 -11.07 4.62
CA SER A 222 -27.53 -12.15 5.57
C SER A 222 -27.90 -11.83 7.03
N ARG A 223 -28.60 -10.70 7.26
CA ARG A 223 -29.21 -10.32 8.55
C ARG A 223 -30.72 -10.47 8.45
#